data_AF-A0A099BWF2-F1
#
_entry.id   AF-A0A099BWF2-F1
#
_cell.length_a   1.000
_cell.length_b   1.000
_cell.length_c   1.000
_cell.angle_alpha   90.00
_cell.angle_beta   90.00
_cell.angle_gamma   90.00
#
_symmetry.space_group_name_H-M   'P 1'
#
loop_
_entity.id
_entity.type
_entity.pdbx_description
1 polymer ?
#
loop_
_entity_poly.entity_id
_entity_poly.type
_entity_poly.pdbx_seq_one_letter_code
_entity_poly.pdbx_strand_id
1 'polypeptide(L)'
;MPYRRLPKTDTARLKALKTLLDCNDIYTVRNRFVDWKTINDSQTMYEQLLTANSQYQLCFQAQTRQTAKVDKVQRKAFMYLSHFVQVLLMSVERGEIKRQRLLLYGLSVDTSSLPDMKTGDNLITWGSKVIEGEKARIKAGGRPIYNPTIGMVATHYDIYRDVYERQQQAQARTQEARERLKELRPKVDEVLLDLWNQIEKHYENEPPEVRYVACRKLGVVYYYRRHEEHLY
;
A
#
# COMPACT_ATOMS: atom_id res chain seq x y z
N MET A 1 3.59 32.19 23.22
CA MET A 1 2.37 31.52 23.73
C MET A 1 2.17 30.25 22.93
N PRO A 2 1.95 29.09 23.58
CA PRO A 2 1.79 27.84 22.85
C PRO A 2 0.57 27.89 21.92
N TYR A 3 0.67 27.24 20.76
CA TYR A 3 -0.43 27.09 19.82
C TYR A 3 -0.79 25.62 19.68
N ARG A 4 -2.08 25.32 19.48
CA ARG A 4 -2.53 23.94 19.24
C ARG A 4 -2.42 23.57 17.77
N ARG A 5 -2.21 22.28 17.50
CA ARG A 5 -2.29 21.72 16.15
C ARG A 5 -2.91 20.34 16.20
N LEU A 6 -3.92 20.09 15.36
CA LEU A 6 -4.52 18.77 15.27
C LEU A 6 -3.47 17.71 14.90
N PRO A 7 -3.59 16.48 15.43
CA PRO A 7 -2.65 15.41 15.16
C PRO A 7 -2.58 15.07 13.67
N LYS A 8 -1.36 14.88 13.15
CA LYS A 8 -1.18 14.52 11.73
C LYS A 8 -1.23 13.02 11.46
N THR A 9 -0.79 12.21 12.41
CA THR A 9 -0.70 10.76 12.27
C THR A 9 -1.89 10.08 12.92
N ASP A 10 -2.30 8.94 12.37
CA ASP A 10 -3.43 8.16 12.92
C ASP A 10 -3.11 7.68 14.35
N THR A 11 -1.84 7.38 14.64
CA THR A 11 -1.36 7.07 16.00
C THR A 11 -1.56 8.21 16.99
N ALA A 12 -1.33 9.45 16.56
CA ALA A 12 -1.49 10.62 17.42
C ALA A 12 -2.97 10.99 17.60
N ARG A 13 -3.81 10.80 16.57
CA ARG A 13 -5.28 10.92 16.68
C ARG A 13 -5.84 9.91 17.68
N LEU A 14 -5.46 8.63 17.55
CA LEU A 14 -5.85 7.57 18.47
C LEU A 14 -5.41 7.86 19.90
N LYS A 15 -4.18 8.37 20.08
CA LYS A 15 -3.68 8.75 21.41
C LYS A 15 -4.51 9.90 22.00
N ALA A 16 -4.79 10.95 21.23
CA ALA A 16 -5.56 12.10 21.70
C ALA A 16 -6.98 11.69 22.14
N LEU A 17 -7.69 10.91 21.30
CA LEU A 17 -9.01 10.39 21.64
C LEU A 17 -8.97 9.47 22.87
N LYS A 18 -8.00 8.55 22.94
CA LYS A 18 -7.87 7.62 24.05
C LYS A 18 -7.59 8.33 25.38
N THR A 19 -6.67 9.31 25.38
CA THR A 19 -6.33 10.08 26.58
C THR A 19 -7.55 10.77 27.17
N LEU A 20 -8.45 11.27 26.32
CA LEU A 20 -9.72 11.80 26.77
C LEU A 20 -10.62 10.69 27.30
N LEU A 21 -10.90 9.66 26.50
CA LEU A 21 -11.89 8.61 26.85
C LEU A 21 -11.54 7.86 28.14
N ASP A 22 -10.24 7.73 28.46
CA ASP A 22 -9.73 7.13 29.70
C ASP A 22 -9.83 8.07 30.92
N CYS A 23 -10.15 9.36 30.74
CA CYS A 23 -10.24 10.35 31.80
C CYS A 23 -11.61 10.33 32.50
N ASN A 24 -11.71 9.75 33.69
CA ASN A 24 -12.96 9.64 34.45
C ASN A 24 -13.63 11.00 34.76
N ASP A 25 -12.85 12.08 34.84
CA ASP A 25 -13.34 13.41 35.21
C ASP A 25 -14.39 13.94 34.20
N ILE A 26 -14.29 13.55 32.92
CA ILE A 26 -15.21 14.01 31.87
C ILE A 26 -16.62 13.40 31.99
N TYR A 27 -16.75 12.26 32.69
CA TYR A 27 -18.03 11.57 32.87
C TYR A 27 -18.78 12.03 34.13
N THR A 28 -18.12 12.85 34.97
CA THR A 28 -18.68 13.27 36.26
C THR A 28 -19.80 14.29 36.07
N VAL A 29 -21.03 13.94 36.52
CA VAL A 29 -22.26 14.74 36.29
C VAL A 29 -22.16 16.18 36.83
N ARG A 30 -21.44 16.39 37.94
CA ARG A 30 -21.33 17.72 38.58
C ARG A 30 -20.44 18.72 37.84
N ASN A 31 -19.52 18.27 36.98
CA ASN A 31 -18.55 19.10 36.26
C ASN A 31 -18.55 18.79 34.75
N ARG A 32 -19.71 18.46 34.18
CA ARG A 32 -19.80 18.13 32.75
C ARG A 32 -19.68 19.39 31.90
N PHE A 33 -18.50 19.60 31.32
CA PHE A 33 -18.22 20.68 30.37
C PHE A 33 -18.04 20.20 28.92
N VAL A 34 -18.01 18.87 28.70
CA VAL A 34 -18.04 18.24 27.37
C VAL A 34 -19.42 17.65 27.12
N ASP A 35 -19.98 17.92 25.95
CA ASP A 35 -21.27 17.41 25.55
C ASP A 35 -21.27 15.89 25.41
N TRP A 36 -22.35 15.25 25.88
CA TRP A 36 -22.50 13.78 25.79
C TRP A 36 -22.46 13.28 24.34
N LYS A 37 -22.97 14.10 23.41
CA LYS A 37 -22.88 13.84 21.98
C LYS A 37 -21.41 13.74 21.52
N THR A 38 -20.58 14.74 21.85
CA THR A 38 -19.16 14.77 21.50
C THR A 38 -18.39 13.60 22.12
N ILE A 39 -18.74 13.16 23.34
CA ILE A 39 -18.16 11.96 23.97
C ILE A 39 -18.49 10.70 23.17
N ASN A 40 -19.76 10.49 22.81
CA ASN A 40 -20.17 9.30 22.03
C ASN A 40 -19.57 9.31 20.63
N ASP A 41 -19.52 10.48 19.98
CA ASP A 41 -18.90 10.65 18.67
C ASP A 41 -17.39 10.35 18.76
N SER A 42 -16.73 10.78 19.86
CA SER A 42 -15.31 10.48 20.13
C SER A 42 -15.05 8.99 20.31
N GLN A 43 -15.89 8.28 21.07
CA GLN A 43 -15.81 6.83 21.25
C GLN A 43 -15.98 6.10 19.91
N THR A 44 -17.01 6.48 19.15
CA THR A 44 -17.32 5.89 17.84
C THR A 44 -16.18 6.10 16.85
N MET A 45 -15.64 7.32 16.77
CA MET A 45 -14.52 7.64 15.89
C MET A 45 -13.22 6.96 16.33
N TYR A 46 -12.99 6.82 17.64
CA TYR A 46 -11.85 6.09 18.18
C TYR A 46 -11.86 4.63 17.74
N GLU A 47 -12.98 3.94 17.92
CA GLU A 47 -13.13 2.53 17.55
C GLU A 47 -12.98 2.33 16.04
N GLN A 48 -13.66 3.15 15.23
CA GLN A 48 -13.57 3.07 13.77
C GLN A 48 -12.14 3.30 13.27
N LEU A 49 -11.44 4.32 13.80
CA LEU A 49 -10.06 4.60 13.44
C LEU A 49 -9.11 3.48 13.90
N LEU A 50 -9.33 2.92 15.09
CA LEU A 50 -8.51 1.84 15.64
C LEU A 50 -8.61 0.57 14.79
N THR A 51 -9.84 0.20 14.41
CA THR A 51 -10.10 -0.93 13.53
C THR A 51 -9.47 -0.71 12.16
N ALA A 52 -9.72 0.45 11.53
CA ALA A 52 -9.18 0.76 10.20
C ALA A 52 -7.64 0.80 10.19
N ASN A 53 -7.02 1.40 11.21
CA ASN A 53 -5.57 1.45 11.34
C ASN A 53 -4.98 0.06 11.53
N SER A 54 -5.58 -0.77 12.39
CA SER A 54 -5.14 -2.17 12.57
C SER A 54 -5.24 -2.98 11.29
N GLN A 55 -6.35 -2.85 10.54
CA GLN A 55 -6.53 -3.52 9.25
C GLN A 55 -5.48 -3.08 8.22
N TYR A 56 -5.21 -1.78 8.12
CA TYR A 56 -4.17 -1.25 7.22
C TYR A 56 -2.79 -1.81 7.58
N GLN A 57 -2.41 -1.83 8.87
CA GLN A 57 -1.13 -2.38 9.30
C GLN A 57 -0.98 -3.87 8.94
N LEU A 58 -2.03 -4.66 9.15
CA LEU A 58 -2.05 -6.08 8.79
C LEU A 58 -1.87 -6.28 7.28
N CYS A 59 -2.62 -5.54 6.45
CA CYS A 59 -2.51 -5.62 4.99
C CYS A 59 -1.12 -5.19 4.49
N PHE A 60 -0.60 -4.08 5.02
CA PHE A 60 0.71 -3.57 4.65
C PHE A 60 1.85 -4.53 5.02
N GLN A 61 1.78 -5.15 6.19
CA GLN A 61 2.73 -6.21 6.60
C GLN A 61 2.64 -7.44 5.68
N ALA A 62 1.43 -7.86 5.28
CA ALA A 62 1.26 -8.98 4.36
C ALA A 62 1.84 -8.66 2.96
N GLN A 63 1.62 -7.45 2.45
CA GLN A 63 2.16 -6.99 1.17
C GLN A 63 3.69 -6.93 1.18
N THR A 64 4.29 -6.36 2.23
CA THR A 64 5.75 -6.16 2.30
C THR A 64 6.53 -7.47 2.41
N ARG A 65 5.99 -8.47 3.11
CA ARG A 65 6.62 -9.81 3.21
C ARG A 65 6.76 -10.50 1.87
N GLN A 66 5.89 -10.20 0.91
CA GLN A 66 5.84 -10.89 -0.38
C GLN A 66 6.75 -10.23 -1.45
N THR A 67 7.12 -8.96 -1.28
CA THR A 67 7.91 -8.19 -2.27
C THR A 67 9.23 -8.87 -2.66
N ALA A 68 10.05 -9.28 -1.69
CA ALA A 68 11.36 -9.91 -1.97
C ALA A 68 11.22 -11.24 -2.74
N LYS A 69 10.12 -11.97 -2.51
CA LYS A 69 9.83 -13.22 -3.21
C LYS A 69 9.43 -12.96 -4.67
N VAL A 70 8.66 -11.90 -4.93
CA VAL A 70 8.25 -11.49 -6.28
C VAL A 70 9.47 -11.16 -7.13
N ASP A 71 10.40 -10.34 -6.62
CA ASP A 71 11.59 -9.91 -7.36
C ASP A 71 12.46 -11.10 -7.81
N LYS A 72 12.68 -12.07 -6.91
CA LYS A 72 13.48 -13.26 -7.21
C LYS A 72 12.84 -14.09 -8.33
N VAL A 73 11.53 -14.29 -8.27
CA VAL A 73 10.79 -15.07 -9.25
C VAL A 73 10.70 -14.33 -10.58
N GLN A 74 10.47 -13.01 -10.57
CA GLN A 74 10.45 -12.16 -11.77
C GLN A 74 11.77 -12.23 -12.52
N ARG A 75 12.91 -12.09 -11.83
CA ARG A 75 14.23 -12.18 -12.45
C ARG A 75 14.46 -13.52 -13.13
N LYS A 76 14.01 -14.62 -12.51
CA LYS A 76 14.10 -15.97 -13.09
C LYS A 76 13.21 -16.10 -14.32
N ALA A 77 11.93 -15.73 -14.23
CA ALA A 77 11.00 -15.79 -15.35
C ALA A 77 11.48 -14.93 -16.53
N PHE A 78 11.93 -13.70 -16.26
CA PHE A 78 12.52 -12.81 -17.27
C PHE A 78 13.72 -13.46 -17.96
N MET A 79 14.68 -13.98 -17.18
CA MET A 79 15.90 -14.61 -17.72
C MET A 79 15.58 -15.77 -18.67
N TYR A 80 14.73 -16.72 -18.25
CA TYR A 80 14.37 -17.86 -19.09
C TYR A 80 13.60 -17.44 -20.34
N LEU A 81 12.66 -16.51 -20.21
CA LEU A 81 11.89 -16.00 -21.34
C LEU A 81 12.79 -15.26 -22.33
N SER A 82 13.66 -14.36 -21.84
CA SER A 82 14.58 -13.61 -22.69
C SER A 82 15.56 -14.50 -23.41
N HIS A 83 16.10 -15.52 -22.74
CA HIS A 83 17.01 -16.47 -23.38
C HIS A 83 16.30 -17.28 -24.46
N PHE A 84 15.05 -17.70 -24.21
CA PHE A 84 14.26 -18.41 -25.22
C PHE A 84 14.08 -17.56 -26.49
N VAL A 85 13.66 -16.30 -26.32
CA VAL A 85 13.44 -15.41 -27.47
C VAL A 85 14.75 -15.08 -28.19
N GLN A 86 15.86 -14.91 -27.47
CA GLN A 86 17.18 -14.78 -28.10
C GLN A 86 17.51 -15.97 -28.99
N VAL A 87 17.31 -17.20 -28.50
CA VAL A 87 17.57 -18.41 -29.29
C VAL A 87 16.63 -18.53 -30.48
N LEU A 88 15.36 -18.17 -30.33
CA LEU A 88 14.41 -18.07 -31.43
C LEU A 88 14.91 -17.11 -32.52
N LEU A 89 15.34 -15.91 -32.15
CA LEU A 89 15.86 -14.92 -33.09
C LEU A 89 17.16 -15.39 -33.76
N MET A 90 18.08 -16.01 -33.01
CA MET A 90 19.30 -16.59 -33.58
C MET A 90 19.00 -17.75 -34.54
N SER A 91 18.00 -18.59 -34.26
CA SER A 91 17.56 -19.63 -35.20
C SER A 91 16.94 -19.06 -36.47
N VAL A 92 16.28 -17.90 -36.37
CA VAL A 92 15.79 -17.17 -37.55
C VAL A 92 16.95 -16.58 -38.36
N GLU A 93 17.94 -16.01 -37.68
CA GLU A 93 19.15 -15.47 -38.31
C GLU A 93 19.95 -16.56 -39.07
N ARG A 94 20.08 -17.76 -38.48
CA ARG A 94 20.71 -18.92 -39.12
C ARG A 94 19.87 -19.56 -40.24
N GLY A 95 18.63 -19.13 -40.44
CA GLY A 95 17.72 -19.69 -41.45
C GLY A 95 17.08 -21.04 -41.06
N GLU A 96 17.24 -21.49 -39.82
CA GLU A 96 16.62 -22.72 -39.29
C GLU A 96 15.10 -22.56 -39.12
N ILE A 97 14.68 -21.33 -38.81
CA ILE A 97 13.27 -20.95 -38.65
C ILE A 97 12.97 -19.80 -39.63
N LYS A 98 11.94 -19.94 -40.46
CA LYS A 98 11.51 -18.87 -41.37
C LYS A 98 11.03 -17.65 -40.59
N ARG A 99 11.41 -16.43 -41.00
CA ARG A 99 10.98 -15.17 -40.36
C ARG A 99 9.47 -15.05 -40.17
N GLN A 100 8.66 -15.56 -41.10
CA GLN A 100 7.20 -15.54 -40.98
C GLN A 100 6.68 -16.28 -39.73
N ARG A 101 7.46 -17.21 -39.17
CA ARG A 101 7.08 -17.92 -37.94
C ARG A 101 7.13 -17.04 -36.69
N LEU A 102 7.81 -15.88 -36.73
CA LEU A 102 7.83 -14.92 -35.62
C LEU A 102 6.43 -14.40 -35.27
N LEU A 103 5.53 -14.34 -36.26
CA LEU A 103 4.13 -13.93 -36.06
C LEU A 103 3.39 -14.84 -35.08
N LEU A 104 3.77 -16.12 -34.96
CA LEU A 104 3.17 -17.05 -34.00
C LEU A 104 3.41 -16.62 -32.55
N TYR A 105 4.47 -15.86 -32.29
CA TYR A 105 4.86 -15.37 -30.95
C TYR A 105 4.40 -13.92 -30.73
N GLY A 106 3.64 -13.34 -31.67
CA GLY A 106 3.27 -11.92 -31.65
C GLY A 106 4.44 -10.96 -31.92
N LEU A 107 5.51 -11.43 -32.56
CA LEU A 107 6.65 -10.63 -32.99
C LEU A 107 6.50 -10.26 -34.47
N SER A 108 7.01 -9.10 -34.89
CA SER A 108 7.04 -8.73 -36.31
C SER A 108 8.07 -9.56 -37.07
N VAL A 109 7.90 -9.70 -38.39
CA VAL A 109 8.82 -10.45 -39.26
C VAL A 109 10.22 -9.81 -39.30
N ASP A 110 10.29 -8.50 -39.04
CA ASP A 110 11.52 -7.70 -39.02
C ASP A 110 12.15 -7.62 -37.63
N THR A 111 11.55 -8.24 -36.61
CA THR A 111 12.09 -8.24 -35.25
C THR A 111 13.46 -8.92 -35.23
N SER A 112 14.48 -8.19 -34.78
CA SER A 112 15.85 -8.66 -34.60
C SER A 112 16.36 -8.51 -33.17
N SER A 113 15.58 -7.89 -32.28
CA SER A 113 15.93 -7.62 -30.89
C SER A 113 14.85 -8.11 -29.94
N LEU A 114 15.21 -8.22 -28.66
CA LEU A 114 14.26 -8.57 -27.62
C LEU A 114 13.20 -7.47 -27.45
N PRO A 115 11.91 -7.81 -27.35
CA PRO A 115 10.90 -6.85 -26.95
C PRO A 115 11.08 -6.47 -25.48
N ASP A 116 10.47 -5.36 -25.06
CA ASP A 116 10.51 -4.98 -23.65
C ASP A 116 9.65 -5.92 -22.80
N MET A 117 10.31 -6.70 -21.94
CA MET A 117 9.72 -7.66 -21.00
C MET A 117 10.10 -7.36 -19.55
N LYS A 118 10.67 -6.18 -19.27
CA LYS A 118 11.24 -5.90 -17.93
C LYS A 118 10.16 -5.69 -16.86
N THR A 119 9.04 -5.08 -17.24
CA THR A 119 7.92 -4.82 -16.33
C THR A 119 7.13 -6.11 -16.07
N GLY A 120 6.43 -6.16 -14.93
CA GLY A 120 5.67 -7.36 -14.57
C GLY A 120 4.56 -7.71 -15.56
N ASP A 121 3.77 -6.71 -15.95
CA ASP A 121 2.68 -6.89 -16.93
C ASP A 121 3.21 -7.30 -18.31
N ASN A 122 4.33 -6.73 -18.75
CA ASN A 122 4.95 -7.13 -20.01
C ASN A 122 5.49 -8.56 -19.93
N LEU A 123 6.09 -8.96 -18.81
CA LEU A 123 6.56 -10.32 -18.60
C LEU A 123 5.41 -11.33 -18.64
N ILE A 124 4.25 -11.00 -18.06
CA ILE A 124 3.03 -11.81 -18.14
C ILE A 124 2.55 -11.93 -19.60
N THR A 125 2.47 -10.81 -20.29
CA THR A 125 1.98 -10.73 -21.67
C THR A 125 2.87 -11.52 -22.63
N TRP A 126 4.18 -11.30 -22.57
CA TRP A 126 5.13 -11.97 -23.44
C TRP A 126 5.32 -13.44 -23.08
N GLY A 127 5.23 -13.80 -21.80
CA GLY A 127 5.30 -15.19 -21.37
C GLY A 127 4.22 -16.05 -22.02
N SER A 128 2.96 -15.62 -21.98
CA SER A 128 1.84 -16.34 -22.63
C SER A 128 2.05 -16.41 -24.15
N LYS A 129 2.35 -15.28 -24.82
CA LYS A 129 2.59 -15.24 -26.27
C LYS A 129 3.70 -16.19 -26.71
N VAL A 130 4.81 -16.24 -25.98
CA VAL A 130 5.96 -17.09 -26.35
C VAL A 130 5.64 -18.58 -26.16
N ILE A 131 4.99 -18.92 -25.05
CA ILE A 131 4.58 -20.31 -24.75
C ILE A 131 3.58 -20.81 -25.80
N GLU A 132 2.58 -20.01 -26.13
CA GLU A 132 1.56 -20.34 -27.13
C GLU A 132 2.16 -20.39 -28.54
N GLY A 133 3.03 -19.44 -28.89
CA GLY A 133 3.70 -19.40 -30.18
C GLY A 133 4.58 -20.62 -30.45
N GLU A 134 5.35 -21.07 -29.45
CA GLU A 134 6.18 -22.27 -29.61
C GLU A 134 5.32 -23.53 -29.71
N LYS A 135 4.25 -23.65 -28.90
CA LYS A 135 3.29 -24.75 -29.03
C LYS A 135 2.68 -24.80 -30.43
N ALA A 136 2.28 -23.65 -30.98
CA ALA A 136 1.74 -23.56 -32.33
C ALA A 136 2.78 -23.93 -33.39
N ARG A 137 4.03 -23.49 -33.24
CA ARG A 137 5.12 -23.82 -34.17
C ARG A 137 5.42 -25.32 -34.16
N ILE A 138 5.48 -25.96 -32.99
CA ILE A 138 5.69 -27.40 -32.86
C ILE A 138 4.51 -28.17 -33.49
N LYS A 139 3.28 -27.76 -33.22
CA LYS A 139 2.07 -28.35 -33.83
C LYS A 139 2.09 -28.26 -35.36
N ALA A 140 2.68 -27.20 -35.92
CA ALA A 140 2.87 -27.01 -37.35
C ALA A 140 4.10 -27.76 -37.92
N GLY A 141 4.68 -28.71 -37.18
CA GLY A 141 5.83 -29.53 -37.60
C GLY A 141 7.20 -28.89 -37.37
N GLY A 142 7.28 -27.77 -36.64
CA GLY A 142 8.54 -27.14 -36.28
C GLY A 142 9.33 -27.93 -35.24
N ARG A 143 10.66 -28.02 -35.41
CA ARG A 143 11.55 -28.66 -34.43
C ARG A 143 11.68 -27.80 -33.17
N PRO A 144 11.46 -28.32 -31.94
CA PRO A 144 11.50 -27.53 -30.70
C PRO A 144 12.83 -26.82 -30.45
N ILE A 145 12.78 -25.69 -29.74
CA ILE A 145 13.98 -25.08 -29.14
C ILE A 145 14.31 -25.81 -27.83
N TYR A 146 15.56 -26.25 -27.67
CA TYR A 146 15.96 -27.13 -26.57
C TYR A 146 16.61 -26.42 -25.37
N ASN A 147 17.18 -25.23 -25.54
CA ASN A 147 17.84 -24.54 -24.43
C ASN A 147 17.64 -23.01 -24.47
N PRO A 148 16.83 -22.43 -23.55
CA PRO A 148 15.95 -23.17 -22.63
C PRO A 148 14.82 -23.88 -23.40
N THR A 149 14.35 -25.02 -22.89
CA THR A 149 13.13 -25.65 -23.41
C THR A 149 11.92 -24.78 -23.09
N ILE A 150 10.87 -24.87 -23.92
CA ILE A 150 9.61 -24.18 -23.65
C ILE A 150 8.97 -24.63 -22.33
N GLY A 151 9.23 -25.87 -21.90
CA GLY A 151 8.78 -26.38 -20.60
C GLY A 151 9.43 -25.62 -19.43
N MET A 152 10.74 -25.33 -19.51
CA MET A 152 11.42 -24.52 -18.47
C MET A 152 10.87 -23.09 -18.44
N VAL A 153 10.62 -22.49 -19.61
CA VAL A 153 10.00 -21.16 -19.71
C VAL A 153 8.62 -21.16 -19.07
N ALA A 154 7.77 -22.13 -19.41
CA ALA A 154 6.42 -22.27 -18.87
C ALA A 154 6.43 -22.42 -17.34
N THR A 155 7.28 -23.30 -16.80
CA THR A 155 7.40 -23.49 -15.35
C THR A 155 7.76 -22.19 -14.62
N HIS A 156 8.77 -21.45 -15.11
CA HIS A 156 9.15 -20.20 -14.46
C HIS A 156 8.12 -19.09 -14.64
N TYR A 157 7.46 -19.05 -15.80
CA TYR A 157 6.34 -18.15 -16.07
C TYR A 157 5.15 -18.40 -15.13
N ASP A 158 4.71 -19.64 -14.96
CA ASP A 158 3.56 -19.99 -14.11
C ASP A 158 3.85 -19.65 -12.64
N ILE A 159 5.05 -19.99 -12.14
CA ILE A 159 5.48 -19.60 -10.79
C ILE A 159 5.46 -18.07 -10.62
N TYR A 160 5.90 -17.33 -11.63
CA TYR A 160 5.86 -15.87 -11.61
C TYR A 160 4.45 -15.32 -11.61
N ARG A 161 3.58 -15.78 -12.52
CA ARG A 161 2.19 -15.35 -12.63
C ARG A 161 1.46 -15.51 -11.31
N ASP A 162 1.52 -16.69 -10.71
CA ASP A 162 0.85 -16.98 -9.44
C ASP A 162 1.32 -16.06 -8.30
N VAL A 163 2.63 -15.78 -8.25
CA VAL A 163 3.23 -14.90 -7.23
C VAL A 163 2.88 -13.43 -7.49
N TYR A 164 2.85 -13.01 -8.75
CA TYR A 164 2.53 -11.66 -9.18
C TYR A 164 1.05 -11.32 -8.94
N GLU A 165 0.13 -12.24 -9.26
CA GLU A 165 -1.31 -12.07 -8.98
C GLU A 165 -1.58 -11.91 -7.49
N ARG A 166 -0.94 -12.72 -6.64
CA ARG A 166 -1.06 -12.58 -5.17
C ARG A 166 -0.51 -11.24 -4.69
N GLN A 167 0.57 -10.76 -5.28
CA GLN A 167 1.13 -9.44 -4.96
C GLN A 167 0.17 -8.31 -5.33
N GLN A 168 -0.43 -8.37 -6.52
CA GLN A 168 -1.43 -7.39 -6.97
C GLN A 168 -2.66 -7.39 -6.05
N GLN A 169 -3.16 -8.56 -5.66
CA GLN A 169 -4.26 -8.67 -4.69
C GLN A 169 -3.90 -8.13 -3.31
N ALA A 170 -2.67 -8.33 -2.84
CA ALA A 170 -2.20 -7.74 -1.58
C ALA A 170 -2.10 -6.22 -1.67
N GLN A 171 -1.59 -5.69 -2.78
CA GLN A 171 -1.52 -4.24 -3.04
C GLN A 171 -2.91 -3.60 -3.09
N ALA A 172 -3.86 -4.22 -3.79
CA ALA A 172 -5.23 -3.74 -3.87
C ALA A 172 -5.89 -3.64 -2.48
N ARG A 173 -5.76 -4.68 -1.65
CA ARG A 173 -6.30 -4.69 -0.27
C ARG A 173 -5.66 -3.63 0.62
N THR A 174 -4.34 -3.44 0.54
CA THR A 174 -3.67 -2.36 1.28
C THR A 174 -4.14 -0.99 0.82
N GLN A 175 -4.35 -0.80 -0.48
CA GLN A 175 -4.83 0.47 -1.03
C GLN A 175 -6.26 0.77 -0.55
N GLU A 176 -7.15 -0.22 -0.56
CA GLU A 176 -8.50 -0.09 -0.03
C GLU A 176 -8.51 0.29 1.46
N ALA A 177 -7.72 -0.41 2.29
CA ALA A 177 -7.58 -0.08 3.71
C ALA A 177 -7.02 1.34 3.93
N ARG A 178 -6.12 1.79 3.04
CA ARG A 178 -5.55 3.14 3.07
C ARG A 178 -6.57 4.21 2.70
N GLU A 179 -7.40 3.98 1.69
CA GLU A 179 -8.48 4.92 1.33
C GLU A 179 -9.51 5.01 2.46
N ARG A 180 -9.86 3.90 3.11
CA ARG A 180 -10.74 3.93 4.30
C ARG A 180 -10.18 4.80 5.42
N LEU A 181 -8.88 4.73 5.69
CA LEU A 181 -8.22 5.63 6.64
C LEU A 181 -8.31 7.10 6.20
N LYS A 182 -8.09 7.37 4.91
CA LYS A 182 -8.17 8.73 4.35
C LYS A 182 -9.58 9.32 4.48
N GLU A 183 -10.62 8.51 4.31
CA GLU A 183 -12.02 8.91 4.49
C GLU A 183 -12.39 9.17 5.96
N LEU A 184 -11.80 8.41 6.90
CA LEU A 184 -12.06 8.58 8.34
C LEU A 184 -11.36 9.80 8.94
N ARG A 185 -10.17 10.16 8.44
CA ARG A 185 -9.35 11.25 9.01
C ARG A 185 -10.10 12.58 9.18
N PRO A 186 -10.81 13.12 8.18
CA PRO A 186 -11.56 14.37 8.35
C PRO A 186 -12.61 14.28 9.45
N LYS A 187 -13.36 13.17 9.52
CA LYS A 187 -14.40 12.96 10.53
C LYS A 187 -13.82 12.90 11.94
N VAL A 188 -12.69 12.22 12.09
CA VAL A 188 -11.94 12.18 13.35
C VAL A 188 -11.42 13.57 13.73
N ASP A 189 -10.90 14.32 12.75
CA ASP A 189 -10.37 15.67 12.95
C ASP A 189 -11.48 16.66 13.37
N GLU A 190 -12.69 16.54 12.81
CA GLU A 190 -13.87 17.31 13.20
C GLU A 190 -14.25 17.06 14.66
N VAL A 191 -14.35 15.80 15.07
CA VAL A 191 -14.68 15.43 16.46
C VAL A 191 -13.59 15.89 17.43
N LEU A 192 -12.31 15.69 17.07
CA LEU A 192 -11.19 16.18 17.88
C LEU A 192 -11.18 17.71 18.01
N LEU A 193 -11.54 18.43 16.95
CA LEU A 193 -11.60 19.89 16.97
C LEU A 193 -12.71 20.38 17.89
N ASP A 194 -13.92 19.83 17.76
CA ASP A 194 -15.06 20.16 18.63
C ASP A 194 -14.72 19.88 20.10
N LEU A 195 -14.17 18.70 20.37
CA LEU A 195 -13.71 18.29 21.69
C LEU A 195 -12.69 19.29 22.28
N TRP A 196 -11.64 19.63 21.53
CA TRP A 196 -10.62 20.57 22.00
C TRP A 196 -11.18 21.97 22.24
N ASN A 197 -12.14 22.42 21.43
CA ASN A 197 -12.82 23.70 21.66
C ASN A 197 -13.58 23.71 22.99
N GLN A 198 -14.32 22.66 23.30
CA GLN A 198 -15.08 22.56 24.55
C GLN A 198 -14.15 22.52 25.77
N ILE A 199 -13.07 21.74 25.70
CA ILE A 199 -12.05 21.69 26.76
C ILE A 199 -11.41 23.06 26.99
N GLU A 200 -10.93 23.71 25.93
CA GLU A 200 -10.23 24.99 26.07
C GLU A 200 -11.15 26.12 26.53
N LYS A 201 -12.42 26.09 26.15
CA LYS A 201 -13.44 27.04 26.60
C LYS A 201 -13.70 26.89 28.11
N HIS A 202 -13.71 25.66 28.63
CA HIS A 202 -13.92 25.43 30.05
C HIS A 202 -12.81 26.06 30.92
N TYR A 203 -11.55 25.95 30.48
CA TYR A 203 -10.39 26.49 31.21
C TYR A 203 -9.96 27.90 30.74
N GLU A 204 -10.78 28.63 29.99
CA GLU A 204 -10.35 29.88 29.34
C GLU A 204 -9.98 30.99 30.33
N ASN A 205 -10.63 30.98 31.50
CA ASN A 205 -10.46 31.97 32.57
C ASN A 205 -9.39 31.57 33.60
N GLU A 206 -8.79 30.38 33.47
CA GLU A 206 -7.73 29.93 34.36
C GLU A 206 -6.37 30.55 33.98
N PRO A 207 -5.46 30.74 34.95
CA PRO A 207 -4.08 31.13 34.65
C PRO A 207 -3.41 30.15 33.67
N PRO A 208 -2.52 30.63 32.76
CA PRO A 208 -1.86 29.78 31.74
C PRO A 208 -1.25 28.48 32.28
N GLU A 209 -0.62 28.55 33.46
CA GLU A 209 -0.01 27.41 34.17
C GLU A 209 -1.01 26.29 34.45
N VAL A 210 -2.21 26.66 34.90
CA VAL A 210 -3.28 25.71 35.24
C VAL A 210 -3.99 25.25 33.98
N ARG A 211 -4.34 26.21 33.10
CA ARG A 211 -5.08 25.98 31.86
C ARG A 211 -4.40 24.95 30.97
N TYR A 212 -3.13 25.17 30.60
CA TYR A 212 -2.44 24.29 29.65
C TYR A 212 -2.18 22.91 30.24
N VAL A 213 -1.89 22.81 31.54
CA VAL A 213 -1.72 21.54 32.23
C VAL A 213 -3.04 20.76 32.26
N ALA A 214 -4.16 21.41 32.58
CA ALA A 214 -5.48 20.79 32.59
C ALA A 214 -5.90 20.31 31.19
N CYS A 215 -5.77 21.16 30.17
CA CYS A 215 -6.06 20.78 28.78
C CYS A 215 -5.18 19.62 28.29
N ARG A 216 -3.89 19.58 28.65
CA ARG A 216 -2.99 18.46 28.29
C ARG A 216 -3.39 17.14 28.93
N LYS A 217 -3.87 17.16 30.18
CA LYS A 217 -4.40 15.97 30.85
C LYS A 217 -5.59 15.37 30.09
N LEU A 218 -6.34 16.21 29.39
CA LEU A 218 -7.49 15.83 28.57
C LEU A 218 -7.15 15.56 27.09
N GLY A 219 -5.86 15.48 26.74
CA GLY A 219 -5.40 15.09 25.42
C GLY A 219 -5.19 16.24 24.42
N VAL A 220 -5.33 17.51 24.83
CA VAL A 220 -4.99 18.65 23.98
C VAL A 220 -3.47 18.78 23.84
N VAL A 221 -2.99 18.92 22.59
CA VAL A 221 -1.56 19.02 22.30
C VAL A 221 -1.19 20.44 21.89
N TYR A 222 -0.25 21.00 22.63
CA TYR A 222 0.30 22.34 22.43
C TYR A 222 1.72 22.29 21.88
N TYR A 223 2.04 23.22 21.01
CA TYR A 223 3.35 23.40 20.41
C TYR A 223 3.89 24.80 20.67
N TYR A 224 5.20 24.89 20.83
CA TYR A 224 5.93 26.15 20.92
C TYR A 224 6.62 26.45 19.59
N ARG A 225 6.81 27.75 19.29
CA ARG A 225 7.63 28.16 18.15
C ARG A 225 9.11 27.99 18.51
N ARG A 226 9.95 27.78 17.49
CA ARG A 226 11.36 27.36 17.61
C ARG A 226 12.26 28.29 18.44
N HIS A 227 11.81 29.51 18.75
CA HIS A 227 12.55 30.53 19.50
C HIS A 227 11.73 31.13 20.65
N GLU A 228 10.61 30.50 21.03
CA GLU A 228 9.84 30.91 22.21
C GLU A 228 10.27 30.10 23.43
N GLU A 229 10.36 30.74 24.59
CA GLU A 229 10.58 30.04 25.85
C GLU A 229 9.41 29.09 26.15
N HIS A 230 9.75 27.86 26.55
CA HIS A 230 8.80 26.85 26.99
C HIS A 230 8.39 27.14 28.43
N LEU A 231 7.55 28.15 28.61
CA LEU A 231 7.18 28.63 29.94
C LEU A 231 6.24 27.66 30.68
N TYR A 232 5.46 26.81 29.96
CA TYR A 232 4.39 25.97 30.53
C TYR A 232 4.23 24.61 29.85
#